data_AF-A0A956NGA1-F1
#
_entry.id   AF-A0A956NGA1-F1
#
_cell.length_a   1.000
_cell.length_b   1.000
_cell.length_c   1.000
_cell.angle_alpha   90.00
_cell.angle_beta   90.00
_cell.angle_gamma   90.00
#
_symmetry.space_group_name_H-M   'P 1'
#
loop_
_entity.id
_entity.type
_entity.pdbx_description
1 polymer ?
#
loop_
_entity_poly.entity_id
_entity_poly.type
_entity_poly.pdbx_seq_one_letter_code
_entity_poly.pdbx_strand_id
1 'polypeptide(L)'
;MSAIWTLHLAATLFMTGVIWFVQLVHYPLFARVGGTVAVGTCAGESRAAESDFAAYEVEHSRRTSWVVVLPMLVELATGVYLAFTGSIGTPLQGTIQGAVTAGPTGSSSGALLPQNLHSPVLSWVALGLLVAIWASTFLLQVPAHSVLARGFDTSAHRRLVTTNWIRTVLWSVRSALLVWILLRAV
;
A
#
# COMPACT_ATOMS: atom_id res chain seq x y z
N MET A 1 14.39 16.64 7.91
CA MET A 1 13.69 15.76 6.94
C MET A 1 12.56 16.55 6.31
N SER A 2 12.32 16.44 4.99
CA SER A 2 11.25 17.22 4.34
C SER A 2 9.87 16.68 4.76
N ALA A 3 8.88 17.58 4.92
CA ALA A 3 7.52 17.21 5.34
C ALA A 3 6.86 16.18 4.40
N ILE A 4 7.27 16.17 3.12
CA ILE A 4 6.77 15.25 2.09
C ILE A 4 7.15 13.80 2.40
N TRP A 5 8.37 13.54 2.88
CA TRP A 5 8.80 12.19 3.25
C TRP A 5 8.00 11.63 4.43
N THR A 6 7.75 12.47 5.44
CA THR A 6 6.93 12.10 6.60
C THR A 6 5.49 11.80 6.18
N LEU A 7 4.91 12.65 5.32
CA LEU A 7 3.56 12.44 4.80
C LEU A 7 3.45 11.16 3.98
N HIS A 8 4.43 10.89 3.10
CA HIS A 8 4.48 9.66 2.31
C HIS A 8 4.59 8.43 3.20
N LEU A 9 5.55 8.41 4.14
CA LEU A 9 5.71 7.29 5.04
C LEU A 9 4.46 7.05 5.90
N ALA A 10 3.85 8.12 6.43
CA ALA A 10 2.62 8.02 7.22
C ALA A 10 1.47 7.42 6.42
N ALA A 11 1.27 7.86 5.17
CA ALA A 11 0.23 7.32 4.29
C ALA A 11 0.49 5.84 3.95
N THR A 12 1.75 5.46 3.68
CA THR A 12 2.13 4.05 3.43
C THR A 12 1.86 3.18 4.66
N LEU A 13 2.27 3.62 5.85
CA LEU A 13 2.07 2.87 7.10
C LEU A 13 0.59 2.73 7.45
N PHE A 14 -0.20 3.80 7.23
CA PHE A 14 -1.65 3.75 7.38
C PHE A 14 -2.27 2.68 6.48
N MET A 15 -1.94 2.69 5.20
CA MET A 15 -2.44 1.70 4.24
C MET A 15 -2.04 0.26 4.58
N THR A 16 -0.81 0.08 5.06
CA THR A 16 -0.31 -1.21 5.54
C THR A 16 -1.13 -1.70 6.73
N GLY A 17 -1.39 -0.82 7.71
CA GLY A 17 -2.25 -1.12 8.85
C GLY A 17 -3.67 -1.51 8.44
N VAL A 18 -4.28 -0.74 7.52
CA VAL A 18 -5.63 -1.04 6.99
C VAL A 18 -5.67 -2.41 6.33
N ILE A 19 -4.67 -2.78 5.55
CA ILE A 19 -4.66 -4.06 4.82
C ILE A 19 -4.42 -5.24 5.75
N TRP A 20 -3.57 -5.08 6.75
CA TRP A 20 -3.42 -6.08 7.82
C TRP A 20 -4.71 -6.27 8.61
N PHE A 21 -5.39 -5.16 8.97
CA PHE A 21 -6.70 -5.21 9.62
C PHE A 21 -7.73 -5.96 8.76
N VAL A 22 -7.79 -5.63 7.47
CA VAL A 22 -8.68 -6.31 6.52
C VAL A 22 -8.38 -7.80 6.44
N GLN A 23 -7.11 -8.18 6.36
CA GLN A 23 -6.69 -9.56 6.23
C GLN A 23 -6.99 -10.40 7.48
N LEU A 24 -6.68 -9.88 8.67
CA LEU A 24 -6.75 -10.64 9.91
C LEU A 24 -8.13 -10.60 10.57
N VAL A 25 -8.83 -9.47 10.46
CA VAL A 25 -10.08 -9.24 11.19
C VAL A 25 -11.25 -9.26 10.23
N HIS A 26 -11.17 -8.43 9.18
CA HIS A 26 -12.33 -8.16 8.36
C HIS A 26 -12.76 -9.37 7.53
N TYR A 27 -11.84 -10.00 6.80
CA TYR A 27 -12.19 -11.15 5.96
C TYR A 27 -12.67 -12.39 6.73
N PRO A 28 -12.06 -12.77 7.87
CA PRO A 28 -12.59 -13.88 8.66
C PRO A 28 -13.99 -13.62 9.24
N LEU A 29 -14.27 -12.39 9.68
CA LEU A 29 -15.60 -12.03 10.19
C LEU A 29 -16.63 -11.92 9.06
N PHE A 30 -16.24 -11.40 7.90
CA PHE A 30 -17.09 -11.33 6.71
C PHE A 30 -17.59 -12.72 6.28
N ALA A 31 -16.76 -13.76 6.42
CA ALA A 31 -17.16 -15.14 6.14
C ALA A 31 -18.29 -15.65 7.06
N ARG A 32 -18.37 -15.15 8.30
CA ARG A 32 -19.42 -15.53 9.26
C ARG A 32 -20.77 -14.91 8.87
N VAL A 33 -20.77 -13.66 8.42
CA VAL A 33 -21.97 -12.95 7.94
C VAL A 33 -22.51 -13.60 6.66
N GLY A 34 -21.63 -13.96 5.73
CA GLY A 34 -22.03 -14.69 4.53
C GLY A 34 -22.46 -16.13 4.79
N GLY A 35 -21.79 -16.82 5.73
CA GLY A 35 -22.08 -18.20 6.09
C GLY A 35 -23.47 -18.39 6.72
N THR A 36 -23.97 -17.43 7.49
CA THR A 36 -25.32 -17.49 8.05
C THR A 36 -26.41 -17.36 6.99
N VAL A 37 -26.12 -16.64 5.89
CA VAL A 37 -27.05 -16.44 4.77
C VAL A 37 -27.11 -17.68 3.87
N ALA A 38 -26.01 -18.43 3.75
CA ALA A 38 -25.94 -19.64 2.92
C ALA A 38 -26.69 -20.86 3.50
N VAL A 39 -27.05 -20.86 4.79
CA VAL A 39 -27.64 -22.02 5.50
C VAL A 39 -29.18 -21.91 5.64
N GLY A 40 -29.83 -20.97 4.92
CA GLY A 40 -31.26 -20.67 5.05
C GLY A 40 -32.19 -21.88 5.06
N THR A 41 -33.05 -21.96 6.09
CA THR A 41 -33.93 -23.10 6.40
C THR A 41 -35.24 -23.13 5.59
N CYS A 42 -35.54 -22.10 4.80
CA CYS A 42 -36.71 -22.05 3.90
C CYS A 42 -36.35 -21.30 2.60
N ALA A 43 -36.85 -21.75 1.44
CA ALA A 43 -36.50 -21.15 0.13
C ALA A 43 -36.83 -19.65 0.00
N GLY A 44 -37.86 -19.16 0.73
CA GLY A 44 -38.23 -17.73 0.77
C GLY A 44 -37.33 -16.88 1.66
N GLU A 45 -36.98 -17.38 2.86
CA GLU A 45 -36.05 -16.70 3.79
C GLU A 45 -34.63 -16.62 3.22
N SER A 46 -34.20 -17.65 2.48
CA SER A 46 -32.88 -17.68 1.86
C SER A 46 -32.68 -16.56 0.83
N ARG A 47 -33.70 -16.22 0.04
CA ARG A 47 -33.61 -15.12 -0.95
C ARG A 47 -33.57 -13.75 -0.30
N ALA A 48 -34.36 -13.53 0.75
CA ALA A 48 -34.36 -12.27 1.50
C ALA A 48 -32.99 -12.04 2.20
N ALA A 49 -32.44 -13.10 2.81
CA ALA A 49 -31.12 -13.05 3.44
C ALA A 49 -29.99 -12.79 2.42
N GLU A 50 -30.09 -13.35 1.21
CA GLU A 50 -29.12 -13.10 0.12
C GLU A 50 -29.20 -11.66 -0.41
N SER A 51 -30.41 -11.09 -0.55
CA SER A 51 -30.58 -9.68 -0.91
C SER A 51 -30.05 -8.72 0.15
N ASP A 52 -30.25 -9.04 1.44
CA ASP A 52 -29.71 -8.24 2.54
C ASP A 52 -28.17 -8.26 2.56
N PHE A 53 -27.58 -9.43 2.30
CA PHE A 53 -26.12 -9.54 2.15
C PHE A 53 -25.58 -8.73 0.98
N ALA A 54 -26.23 -8.81 -0.19
CA ALA A 54 -25.84 -8.05 -1.36
C ALA A 54 -25.87 -6.53 -1.09
N ALA A 55 -26.94 -6.04 -0.45
CA ALA A 55 -27.04 -4.64 -0.04
C ALA A 55 -25.95 -4.24 0.98
N TYR A 56 -25.67 -5.11 1.95
CA TYR A 56 -24.58 -4.94 2.89
C TYR A 56 -23.22 -4.85 2.18
N GLU A 57 -22.92 -5.75 1.25
CA GLU A 57 -21.65 -5.79 0.54
C GLU A 57 -21.42 -4.51 -0.27
N VAL A 58 -22.42 -4.08 -1.03
CA VAL A 58 -22.35 -2.86 -1.85
C VAL A 58 -22.02 -1.65 -1.00
N GLU A 59 -22.72 -1.50 0.13
CA GLU A 59 -22.50 -0.36 1.02
C GLU A 59 -21.16 -0.46 1.76
N HIS A 60 -20.78 -1.66 2.20
CA HIS A 60 -19.49 -1.93 2.81
C HIS A 60 -18.33 -1.60 1.85
N SER A 61 -18.42 -2.02 0.59
CA SER A 61 -17.42 -1.76 -0.44
C SER A 61 -17.30 -0.27 -0.75
N ARG A 62 -18.44 0.44 -0.85
CA ARG A 62 -18.50 1.90 -1.07
C ARG A 62 -17.82 2.67 0.07
N ARG A 63 -18.12 2.32 1.33
CA ARG A 63 -17.51 2.98 2.51
C ARG A 63 -16.02 2.73 2.60
N THR A 64 -15.59 1.49 2.37
CA THR A 64 -14.16 1.12 2.36
C THR A 64 -13.40 1.88 1.28
N SER A 65 -14.01 2.10 0.11
CA SER A 65 -13.41 2.86 -0.98
C SER A 65 -13.08 4.30 -0.57
N TRP A 66 -13.96 4.98 0.16
CA TRP A 66 -13.69 6.35 0.64
C TRP A 66 -12.52 6.43 1.62
N VAL A 67 -12.39 5.44 2.50
CA VAL A 67 -11.29 5.38 3.47
C VAL A 67 -9.95 5.15 2.77
N VAL A 68 -9.94 4.38 1.69
CA VAL A 68 -8.71 3.95 0.99
C VAL A 68 -8.30 4.91 -0.12
N VAL A 69 -9.25 5.53 -0.83
CA VAL A 69 -8.96 6.42 -1.98
C VAL A 69 -8.10 7.61 -1.56
N LEU A 70 -8.42 8.26 -0.44
CA LEU A 70 -7.69 9.44 0.02
C LEU A 70 -6.19 9.16 0.25
N PRO A 71 -5.79 8.18 1.10
CA PRO A 71 -4.38 7.85 1.29
C PRO A 71 -3.73 7.30 0.00
N MET A 72 -4.47 6.61 -0.86
CA MET A 72 -3.96 6.16 -2.16
C MET A 72 -3.57 7.33 -3.09
N LEU A 73 -4.38 8.37 -3.15
CA LEU A 73 -4.06 9.57 -3.95
C LEU A 73 -2.85 10.30 -3.38
N VAL A 74 -2.76 10.41 -2.04
CA VAL A 74 -1.58 10.99 -1.37
C VAL A 74 -0.33 10.19 -1.74
N GLU A 75 -0.38 8.87 -1.63
CA GLU A 75 0.72 7.96 -1.98
C GLU A 75 1.18 8.10 -3.43
N LEU A 76 0.24 8.18 -4.38
CA LEU A 76 0.56 8.34 -5.79
C LEU A 76 1.22 9.71 -6.04
N ALA A 77 0.61 10.79 -5.57
CA ALA A 77 1.11 12.14 -5.80
C ALA A 77 2.51 12.35 -5.19
N THR A 78 2.67 11.94 -3.92
CA THR A 78 3.95 12.06 -3.22
C THR A 78 5.00 11.07 -3.76
N GLY A 79 4.61 9.84 -4.11
CA GLY A 79 5.53 8.84 -4.68
C GLY A 79 6.07 9.23 -6.06
N VAL A 80 5.21 9.76 -6.94
CA VAL A 80 5.62 10.33 -8.23
C VAL A 80 6.58 11.50 -8.00
N TYR A 81 6.22 12.45 -7.14
CA TYR A 81 7.07 13.59 -6.82
C TYR A 81 8.46 13.15 -6.31
N LEU A 82 8.52 12.20 -5.38
CA LEU A 82 9.79 11.69 -4.83
C LEU A 82 10.62 10.92 -5.86
N ALA A 83 9.98 10.18 -6.78
CA ALA A 83 10.67 9.46 -7.85
C ALA A 83 11.33 10.42 -8.87
N PHE A 84 10.68 11.53 -9.20
CA PHE A 84 11.22 12.53 -10.13
C PHE A 84 12.21 13.51 -9.47
N THR A 85 12.05 13.81 -8.18
CA THR A 85 12.91 14.79 -7.48
C THR A 85 14.15 14.18 -6.85
N GLY A 86 14.27 12.85 -6.78
CA GLY A 86 15.46 12.16 -6.26
C GLY A 86 15.88 12.64 -4.86
N SER A 87 14.94 13.08 -4.04
CA SER A 87 15.21 14.06 -2.99
C SER A 87 15.82 13.46 -1.71
N ILE A 88 17.15 13.29 -1.72
CA ILE A 88 18.05 13.90 -0.74
C ILE A 88 19.30 14.38 -1.48
N GLY A 89 19.30 15.68 -1.82
CA GLY A 89 20.41 16.34 -2.48
C GLY A 89 19.91 17.58 -3.19
N THR A 90 19.84 18.71 -2.49
CA THR A 90 19.68 20.00 -3.17
C THR A 90 20.94 20.24 -4.05
N PRO A 91 20.82 20.86 -5.23
CA PRO A 91 21.96 21.20 -6.10
C PRO A 91 23.04 22.07 -5.42
N LEU A 92 22.68 22.70 -4.30
CA LEU A 92 23.59 23.50 -3.48
C LEU A 92 24.64 22.65 -2.78
N GLN A 93 24.38 21.37 -2.48
CA GLN A 93 25.29 20.55 -1.69
C GLN A 93 26.43 19.97 -2.54
N GLY A 94 26.16 19.57 -3.79
CA GLY A 94 27.22 19.16 -4.73
C GLY A 94 28.16 20.32 -5.10
N THR A 95 27.63 21.54 -5.15
CA THR A 95 28.41 22.75 -5.49
C THR A 95 29.29 23.21 -4.32
N ILE A 96 28.80 23.13 -3.08
CA ILE A 96 29.57 23.51 -1.88
C ILE A 96 30.60 22.43 -1.53
N GLN A 97 30.26 21.14 -1.63
CA GLN A 97 31.22 20.06 -1.36
C GLN A 97 32.36 20.05 -2.40
N GLY A 98 32.04 20.24 -3.69
CA GLY A 98 33.04 20.32 -4.75
C GLY A 98 33.99 21.52 -4.64
N ALA A 99 33.50 22.64 -4.11
CA ALA A 99 34.31 23.83 -3.84
C ALA A 99 35.19 23.68 -2.59
N VAL A 100 34.74 22.94 -1.57
CA VAL A 100 35.48 22.73 -0.30
C VAL A 100 36.52 21.61 -0.41
N THR A 101 36.29 20.59 -1.26
CA THR A 101 37.25 19.47 -1.44
C THR A 101 38.35 19.74 -2.46
N ALA A 102 38.33 20.87 -3.18
CA ALA A 102 39.38 21.26 -4.11
C ALA A 102 40.60 21.92 -3.42
N GLY A 103 40.96 21.46 -2.22
CA GLY A 103 42.18 21.84 -1.52
C GLY A 103 43.33 20.87 -1.84
N PRO A 104 44.62 21.30 -1.87
CA PRO A 104 45.67 20.57 -2.58
C PRO A 104 46.24 19.33 -1.88
N THR A 105 45.89 19.03 -0.63
CA THR A 105 46.58 17.98 0.14
C THR A 105 45.70 17.42 1.26
N GLY A 106 45.47 16.09 1.31
CA GLY A 106 44.85 15.47 2.49
C GLY A 106 44.36 14.04 2.31
N SER A 107 45.20 13.09 2.76
CA SER A 107 44.98 11.65 3.02
C SER A 107 43.56 11.08 2.92
N SER A 108 43.40 10.12 2.01
CA SER A 108 42.26 9.21 1.88
C SER A 108 42.48 7.94 2.72
N SER A 109 41.99 7.90 3.96
CA SER A 109 41.91 6.65 4.74
C SER A 109 40.86 6.73 5.84
N GLY A 110 39.67 6.21 5.51
CA GLY A 110 38.54 5.99 6.40
C GLY A 110 37.45 5.34 5.57
N ALA A 111 37.08 4.10 5.88
CA ALA A 111 36.20 3.26 5.09
C ALA A 111 34.93 4.02 4.63
N LEU A 112 34.92 4.37 3.34
CA LEU A 112 33.82 5.04 2.65
C LEU A 112 32.68 4.04 2.44
N LEU A 113 31.88 3.78 3.47
CA LEU A 113 30.51 3.39 3.18
C LEU A 113 29.89 4.60 2.47
N PRO A 114 29.39 4.46 1.23
CA PRO A 114 28.82 5.59 0.52
C PRO A 114 27.65 6.13 1.35
N GLN A 115 27.83 7.33 1.90
CA GLN A 115 26.83 8.05 2.69
C GLN A 115 25.63 8.48 1.83
N ASN A 116 25.70 8.26 0.51
CA ASN A 116 24.71 8.61 -0.50
C ASN A 116 24.08 7.35 -1.12
N LEU A 117 23.57 6.41 -0.30
CA LEU A 117 22.85 5.25 -0.83
C LEU A 117 21.40 5.55 -1.24
N HIS A 118 21.03 6.83 -1.40
CA HIS A 118 19.75 7.24 -1.98
C HIS A 118 19.85 7.22 -3.50
N SER A 119 19.94 6.01 -4.05
CA SER A 119 19.84 5.84 -5.50
C SER A 119 18.40 6.17 -5.95
N PRO A 120 18.20 6.99 -7.01
CA PRO A 120 16.86 7.21 -7.58
C PRO A 120 16.17 5.89 -7.93
N VAL A 121 16.95 4.83 -8.19
CA VAL A 121 16.47 3.46 -8.40
C VAL A 121 15.57 2.98 -7.25
N LEU A 122 15.88 3.29 -5.98
CA LEU A 122 15.07 2.85 -4.84
C LEU A 122 13.68 3.53 -4.81
N SER A 123 13.61 4.81 -5.17
CA SER A 123 12.33 5.53 -5.30
C SER A 123 11.50 4.97 -6.46
N TRP A 124 12.14 4.61 -7.57
CA TRP A 124 11.48 3.93 -8.69
C TRP A 124 11.01 2.51 -8.33
N VAL A 125 11.80 1.75 -7.56
CA VAL A 125 11.39 0.44 -7.04
C VAL A 125 10.19 0.59 -6.11
N ALA A 126 10.22 1.57 -5.20
CA ALA A 126 9.08 1.85 -4.34
C ALA A 126 7.83 2.19 -5.17
N LEU A 127 7.94 3.08 -6.16
CA LEU A 127 6.84 3.42 -7.07
C LEU A 127 6.34 2.19 -7.85
N GLY A 128 7.24 1.33 -8.32
CA GLY A 128 6.90 0.06 -8.96
C GLY A 128 6.09 -0.87 -8.05
N LEU A 129 6.43 -0.97 -6.76
CA LEU A 129 5.64 -1.70 -5.77
C LEU A 129 4.23 -1.11 -5.62
N LEU A 130 4.10 0.22 -5.61
CA LEU A 130 2.80 0.90 -5.56
C LEU A 130 1.94 0.55 -6.80
N VAL A 131 2.54 0.57 -7.99
CA VAL A 131 1.85 0.17 -9.23
C VAL A 131 1.40 -1.30 -9.17
N ALA A 132 2.26 -2.21 -8.69
CA ALA A 132 1.90 -3.61 -8.52
C ALA A 132 0.75 -3.82 -7.52
N ILE A 133 0.76 -3.08 -6.41
CA ILE A 133 -0.34 -3.06 -5.43
C ILE A 133 -1.65 -2.62 -6.10
N TRP A 134 -1.62 -1.53 -6.87
CA TRP A 134 -2.80 -1.01 -7.56
C TRP A 134 -3.31 -2.00 -8.60
N ALA A 135 -2.41 -2.55 -9.43
CA ALA A 135 -2.74 -3.55 -10.42
C ALA A 135 -3.42 -4.77 -9.78
N SER A 136 -2.88 -5.28 -8.67
CA SER A 136 -3.53 -6.37 -7.95
C SER A 136 -4.95 -5.97 -7.50
N THR A 137 -5.11 -4.78 -6.93
CA THR A 137 -6.41 -4.24 -6.47
C THR A 137 -7.46 -4.23 -7.57
N PHE A 138 -7.14 -3.63 -8.72
CA PHE A 138 -8.08 -3.49 -9.83
C PHE A 138 -8.36 -4.81 -10.55
N LEU A 139 -7.36 -5.68 -10.67
CA LEU A 139 -7.49 -6.91 -11.46
C LEU A 139 -8.02 -8.10 -10.66
N LEU A 140 -7.80 -8.12 -9.34
CA LEU A 140 -8.12 -9.28 -8.50
C LEU A 140 -9.21 -8.96 -7.47
N GLN A 141 -9.05 -7.87 -6.72
CA GLN A 141 -9.97 -7.55 -5.62
C GLN A 141 -11.28 -6.93 -6.12
N VAL A 142 -11.24 -5.98 -7.06
CA VAL A 142 -12.47 -5.34 -7.60
C VAL A 142 -13.42 -6.36 -8.25
N PRO A 143 -12.96 -7.31 -9.10
CA PRO A 143 -13.84 -8.33 -9.66
C PRO A 143 -14.37 -9.33 -8.63
N ALA A 144 -13.61 -9.61 -7.57
CA ALA A 144 -14.08 -10.49 -6.50
C ALA A 144 -15.19 -9.82 -5.66
N HIS A 145 -15.05 -8.53 -5.35
CA HIS A 145 -16.11 -7.75 -4.71
C HIS A 145 -17.36 -7.64 -5.57
N SER A 146 -17.23 -7.42 -6.88
CA SER A 146 -18.42 -7.36 -7.75
C SER A 146 -19.19 -8.69 -7.85
N VAL A 147 -18.52 -9.83 -7.64
CA VAL A 147 -19.19 -11.13 -7.51
C VAL A 147 -19.94 -11.21 -6.18
N LEU A 148 -19.29 -10.83 -5.08
CA LEU A 148 -19.90 -10.85 -3.74
C LEU A 148 -21.05 -9.83 -3.58
N ALA A 149 -21.02 -8.75 -4.35
CA ALA A 149 -22.10 -7.76 -4.43
C ALA A 149 -23.43 -8.34 -4.95
N ARG A 150 -23.39 -9.51 -5.61
CA ARG A 150 -24.59 -10.19 -6.12
C ARG A 150 -25.14 -11.24 -5.16
N GLY A 151 -24.40 -11.58 -4.10
CA GLY A 151 -24.71 -12.67 -3.18
C GLY A 151 -23.43 -13.32 -2.64
N PHE A 152 -23.52 -14.01 -1.51
CA PHE A 152 -22.35 -14.61 -0.88
C PHE A 152 -21.89 -15.87 -1.60
N ASP A 153 -20.78 -15.76 -2.34
CA ASP A 153 -20.08 -16.88 -2.96
C ASP A 153 -18.81 -17.24 -2.16
N THR A 154 -18.79 -18.46 -1.61
CA THR A 154 -17.65 -18.97 -0.83
C THR A 154 -16.37 -19.08 -1.65
N SER A 155 -16.48 -19.39 -2.95
CA SER A 155 -15.34 -19.50 -3.85
C SER A 155 -14.74 -18.11 -4.16
N ALA A 156 -15.59 -17.12 -4.39
CA ALA A 156 -15.19 -15.73 -4.58
C ALA A 156 -14.56 -15.15 -3.32
N HIS A 157 -15.13 -15.42 -2.14
CA HIS A 157 -14.54 -15.04 -0.86
C HIS A 157 -13.17 -15.66 -0.64
N ARG A 158 -13.00 -16.97 -0.85
CA ARG A 158 -11.69 -17.62 -0.75
C ARG A 158 -10.67 -17.01 -1.71
N ARG A 159 -11.08 -16.69 -2.95
CA ARG A 159 -10.21 -16.01 -3.92
C ARG A 159 -9.84 -14.59 -3.47
N LEU A 160 -10.77 -13.88 -2.84
CA LEU A 160 -10.52 -12.55 -2.29
C LEU A 160 -9.47 -12.61 -1.17
N VAL A 161 -9.62 -13.53 -0.21
CA VAL A 161 -8.68 -13.68 0.92
C VAL A 161 -7.29 -14.13 0.45
N THR A 162 -7.24 -15.08 -0.48
CA THR A 162 -5.96 -15.62 -0.99
C THR A 162 -5.21 -14.59 -1.84
N THR A 163 -5.89 -13.88 -2.71
CA THR A 163 -5.25 -12.85 -3.55
C THR A 163 -4.91 -11.57 -2.77
N ASN A 164 -5.61 -11.26 -1.67
CA ASN A 164 -5.27 -10.10 -0.86
C ASN A 164 -3.92 -10.23 -0.13
N TRP A 165 -3.42 -11.46 0.09
CA TRP A 165 -2.05 -11.65 0.59
C TRP A 165 -0.97 -11.01 -0.29
N ILE A 166 -1.22 -10.90 -1.61
CA ILE A 166 -0.32 -10.17 -2.52
C ILE A 166 -0.18 -8.71 -2.04
N ARG A 167 -1.30 -8.05 -1.75
CA ARG A 167 -1.31 -6.67 -1.24
C ARG A 167 -0.66 -6.59 0.14
N THR A 168 -0.98 -7.52 1.05
CA THR A 168 -0.40 -7.54 2.40
C THR A 168 1.12 -7.62 2.37
N VAL A 169 1.67 -8.52 1.55
CA VAL A 169 3.13 -8.66 1.38
C VAL A 169 3.72 -7.42 0.71
N LEU A 170 3.14 -6.95 -0.40
CA LEU A 170 3.69 -5.80 -1.12
C LEU A 170 3.68 -4.51 -0.29
N TRP A 171 2.61 -4.24 0.47
CA TRP A 171 2.57 -3.10 1.38
C TRP A 171 3.60 -3.22 2.50
N SER A 172 3.76 -4.42 3.08
CA SER A 172 4.76 -4.66 4.13
C SER A 172 6.19 -4.46 3.62
N VAL A 173 6.50 -4.98 2.43
CA VAL A 173 7.81 -4.78 1.77
C VAL A 173 8.04 -3.30 1.45
N ARG A 174 7.03 -2.61 0.92
CA ARG A 174 7.10 -1.17 0.61
C ARG A 174 7.34 -0.34 1.87
N SER A 175 6.63 -0.60 2.96
CA SER A 175 6.85 0.07 4.24
C SER A 175 8.25 -0.18 4.79
N ALA A 176 8.72 -1.43 4.79
CA ALA A 176 10.07 -1.75 5.24
C ALA A 176 11.14 -1.01 4.42
N LEU A 177 10.97 -0.96 3.09
CA LEU A 177 11.85 -0.22 2.19
C LEU A 177 11.86 1.28 2.50
N LEU A 178 10.69 1.92 2.66
CA LEU A 178 10.59 3.35 2.94
C LEU A 178 11.14 3.73 4.32
N VAL A 179 10.89 2.90 5.34
CA VAL A 179 11.48 3.07 6.68
C VAL A 179 13.00 2.95 6.59
N TRP A 180 13.52 1.96 5.87
CA TRP A 180 14.96 1.78 5.69
C TRP A 180 15.60 2.97 4.96
N ILE A 181 14.98 3.45 3.88
CA ILE A 181 15.42 4.66 3.15
C ILE A 181 15.51 5.86 4.11
N LEU A 182 14.50 6.05 4.97
CA LEU A 182 14.45 7.16 5.91
C LEU A 182 15.49 7.02 7.04
N LEU A 183 15.69 5.83 7.58
CA LEU A 183 16.70 5.59 8.62
C LEU A 183 18.14 5.77 8.12
N ARG A 184 18.37 5.60 6.81
CA ARG A 184 19.67 5.85 6.16
C ARG A 184 19.86 7.31 5.72
N ALA A 185 18.79 8.11 5.81
CA ALA A 185 18.74 9.52 5.46
C ALA A 185 18.92 10.48 6.63
N VAL A 186 18.77 9.98 7.86
CA VAL A 186 19.09 10.68 9.12
C VAL A 186 20.55 10.44 9.45
#